data_AF-W5JRX8-F1
#
_entry.id   AF-W5JRX8-F1
#
_cell.length_a   1.000
_cell.length_b   1.000
_cell.length_c   1.000
_cell.angle_alpha   90.00
_cell.angle_beta   90.00
_cell.angle_gamma   90.00
#
_symmetry.space_group_name_H-M   'P 1'
#
loop_
_entity.id
_entity.type
_entity.pdbx_description
1 polymer ?
#
loop_
_entity_poly.entity_id
_entity_poly.type
_entity_poly.pdbx_seq_one_letter_code
_entity_poly.pdbx_strand_id
1 'polypeptide(L)'
;MYGGKTPLELLSGTTSKTWLDDKWAPGVGGLFGFLGACYVNYGTGRPLLSGIQKHVAAAIAVGTLATMANKWRDSYLAEKDATLRHYIELHPEDFPTPERKKFADLLEYWQPIR
;
A
#
# COMPACT_ATOMS: atom_id res chain seq x y z
N MET A 1 18.90 11.18 3.31
CA MET A 1 20.27 10.93 3.83
C MET A 1 20.29 9.57 4.51
N TYR A 2 20.50 8.49 3.74
CA TYR A 2 20.48 7.10 4.23
C TYR A 2 21.87 6.59 4.65
N GLY A 3 22.92 7.42 4.61
CA GLY A 3 24.25 7.01 5.06
C GLY A 3 24.22 6.63 6.54
N GLY A 4 24.84 5.51 6.90
CA GLY A 4 25.05 5.06 8.27
C GLY A 4 24.04 4.07 8.84
N LYS A 5 22.93 3.76 8.17
CA LYS A 5 22.06 2.62 8.52
C LYS A 5 22.45 1.41 7.68
N THR A 6 22.46 0.23 8.27
CA THR A 6 22.70 -1.01 7.50
C THR A 6 21.54 -1.27 6.53
N PRO A 7 21.75 -1.97 5.41
CA PRO A 7 20.67 -2.31 4.48
C PRO A 7 19.48 -3.00 5.17
N LEU A 8 19.74 -3.84 6.18
CA LEU A 8 18.72 -4.51 6.97
C LEU A 8 17.94 -3.52 7.85
N GLU A 9 18.58 -2.53 8.47
CA GLU A 9 17.91 -1.48 9.24
C GLU A 9 17.01 -0.59 8.38
N LEU A 10 17.35 -0.41 7.10
CA LEU A 10 16.51 0.31 6.16
C LEU A 10 15.23 -0.46 5.84
N LEU A 11 15.33 -1.79 5.74
CA LEU A 11 14.21 -2.68 5.48
C LEU A 11 13.41 -3.02 6.74
N SER A 12 13.99 -2.95 7.93
CA SER A 12 13.34 -3.33 9.19
C SER A 12 12.37 -2.26 9.73
N GLY A 13 11.97 -1.28 8.92
CA GLY A 13 11.02 -0.25 9.32
C GLY A 13 9.72 -0.87 9.86
N THR A 14 9.37 -0.57 11.11
CA THR A 14 8.13 -1.05 11.73
C THR A 14 6.96 -0.26 11.16
N THR A 15 6.33 -0.78 10.11
CA THR A 15 5.02 -0.26 9.69
C THR A 15 4.01 -0.70 10.75
N SER A 16 3.61 0.21 11.63
CA SER A 16 2.57 -0.05 12.60
C SER A 16 1.20 0.00 11.94
N LYS A 17 0.36 -1.00 12.20
CA LYS A 17 -1.02 -0.97 11.75
C LYS A 17 -1.74 0.20 12.39
N THR A 18 -2.29 1.07 11.56
CA THR A 18 -3.12 2.18 12.02
C THR A 18 -4.53 1.66 12.31
N TRP A 19 -5.31 2.38 13.11
CA TRP A 19 -6.72 2.02 13.42
C TRP A 19 -7.60 1.83 12.17
N LEU A 20 -7.23 2.45 11.03
CA LEU A 20 -7.95 2.39 9.76
C LEU A 20 -7.57 1.18 8.89
N ASP A 21 -6.43 0.53 9.12
CA ASP A 21 -5.83 -0.48 8.24
C ASP A 21 -6.82 -1.60 7.90
N ASP A 22 -7.41 -2.21 8.94
CA ASP A 22 -8.34 -3.34 8.79
C ASP A 22 -9.73 -2.92 8.24
N LYS A 23 -10.05 -1.62 8.24
CA LYS A 23 -11.36 -1.09 7.80
C LYS A 23 -11.31 -0.50 6.40
N TRP A 24 -10.12 -0.14 5.92
CA TRP A 24 -9.94 0.56 4.65
C TRP A 24 -10.41 -0.29 3.48
N ALA A 25 -9.92 -1.53 3.37
CA ALA A 25 -10.29 -2.45 2.29
C ALA A 25 -11.80 -2.75 2.21
N PRO A 26 -12.48 -3.19 3.29
CA PRO A 26 -13.92 -3.40 3.24
C PRO A 26 -14.72 -2.11 3.06
N GLY A 27 -14.26 -0.98 3.61
CA GLY A 27 -14.93 0.32 3.47
C GLY A 27 -14.93 0.82 2.02
N VAL A 28 -13.76 0.84 1.38
CA VAL A 28 -13.61 1.23 -0.03
C VAL A 28 -14.32 0.23 -0.95
N GLY A 29 -14.15 -1.07 -0.71
CA GLY A 29 -14.86 -2.11 -1.47
C GLY A 29 -16.37 -1.98 -1.38
N GLY A 30 -16.91 -1.73 -0.17
CA GLY A 30 -18.34 -1.51 0.04
C GLY A 30 -18.87 -0.27 -0.69
N LEU A 31 -18.12 0.83 -0.65
CA LEU A 31 -18.46 2.04 -1.40
C LEU A 31 -18.50 1.78 -2.91
N PHE A 32 -17.50 1.08 -3.47
CA PHE A 32 -17.50 0.71 -4.88
C PHE A 32 -18.62 -0.25 -5.26
N GLY A 33 -18.97 -1.20 -4.38
CA GLY A 33 -20.13 -2.07 -4.58
C GLY A 33 -21.45 -1.29 -4.62
N PHE A 34 -21.62 -0.32 -3.71
CA PHE A 34 -22.79 0.56 -3.70
C PHE A 34 -22.88 1.44 -4.95
N LEU A 35 -21.79 2.11 -5.32
CA LEU A 35 -21.72 2.96 -6.50
C LEU A 35 -21.89 2.15 -7.79
N GLY A 36 -21.36 0.93 -7.84
CA GLY A 36 -21.58 -0.01 -8.95
C GLY A 36 -23.05 -0.36 -9.12
N ALA A 37 -23.78 -0.60 -8.03
CA ALA A 37 -25.23 -0.82 -8.08
C ALA A 37 -25.99 0.43 -8.57
N CYS A 38 -25.60 1.63 -8.16
CA CYS A 38 -26.15 2.88 -8.69
C CYS A 38 -25.89 3.03 -10.19
N TYR A 39 -24.68 2.70 -10.65
CA TYR A 39 -24.29 2.75 -12.06
C TYR A 39 -25.11 1.78 -12.91
N VAL A 40 -25.34 0.57 -12.43
CA VAL A 40 -26.19 -0.42 -13.12
C VAL A 40 -27.64 0.07 -13.22
N ASN A 41 -28.18 0.67 -12.16
CA ASN A 41 -29.54 1.23 -12.19
C ASN A 41 -29.64 2.41 -13.19
N TYR A 42 -28.65 3.31 -13.19
CA TYR A 42 -28.56 4.39 -14.17
C TYR A 42 -28.56 3.86 -15.61
N GLY A 43 -27.68 2.90 -15.90
CA GLY A 43 -27.55 2.31 -17.25
C GLY A 43 -28.76 1.50 -17.71
N THR A 44 -29.62 1.07 -16.78
CA THR A 44 -30.87 0.34 -17.08
C THR A 44 -32.11 1.24 -17.09
N GLY A 45 -31.94 2.57 -17.02
CA GLY A 45 -33.04 3.53 -17.02
C GLY A 45 -33.90 3.49 -15.75
N ARG A 46 -33.37 2.93 -14.65
CA ARG A 46 -34.05 2.84 -13.35
C ARG A 46 -33.58 3.97 -12.43
N PRO A 47 -34.41 4.41 -11.46
CA PRO A 47 -33.95 5.33 -10.42
C PRO A 47 -32.71 4.79 -9.70
N LEU A 48 -31.75 5.66 -9.39
CA LEU A 48 -30.43 5.26 -8.88
C LEU A 48 -30.49 4.33 -7.68
N LEU A 49 -31.39 4.59 -6.73
CA LEU A 49 -31.54 3.84 -5.48
C LEU A 49 -32.63 2.74 -5.55
N SER A 50 -33.07 2.37 -6.75
CA SER A 50 -34.12 1.36 -6.92
C SER A 50 -33.64 -0.02 -6.46
N GLY A 51 -34.40 -0.62 -5.53
CA GLY A 51 -34.10 -1.94 -4.98
C GLY A 51 -32.91 -1.93 -4.03
N ILE A 52 -33.08 -1.30 -2.86
CA ILE A 52 -32.03 -1.11 -1.84
C ILE A 52 -31.31 -2.40 -1.45
N GLN A 53 -32.00 -3.54 -1.45
CA GLN A 53 -31.43 -4.86 -1.21
C GLN A 53 -30.28 -5.20 -2.17
N LYS A 54 -30.33 -4.74 -3.41
CA LYS A 54 -29.26 -4.95 -4.41
C LYS A 54 -28.03 -4.13 -4.08
N HIS A 55 -28.21 -2.89 -3.62
CA HIS A 55 -27.10 -2.03 -3.18
C HIS A 55 -26.41 -2.59 -1.95
N VAL A 56 -27.20 -3.05 -0.96
CA VAL A 56 -26.66 -3.68 0.25
C VAL A 56 -25.93 -4.97 -0.10
N ALA A 57 -26.51 -5.84 -0.93
CA ALA A 57 -25.87 -7.07 -1.38
C ALA A 57 -24.57 -6.79 -2.16
N ALA A 58 -24.57 -5.81 -3.07
CA ALA A 58 -23.39 -5.42 -3.83
C ALA A 58 -22.29 -4.84 -2.95
N ALA A 59 -22.63 -3.97 -1.98
CA ALA A 59 -21.68 -3.42 -1.04
C ALA A 59 -21.03 -4.51 -0.18
N ILE A 60 -21.82 -5.46 0.34
CA ILE A 60 -21.28 -6.59 1.10
C ILE A 60 -20.38 -7.46 0.21
N ALA A 61 -20.84 -7.84 -0.98
CA ALA A 61 -20.08 -8.71 -1.87
C ALA A 61 -18.74 -8.10 -2.31
N VAL A 62 -18.72 -6.83 -2.70
CA VAL A 62 -17.46 -6.19 -3.11
C VAL A 62 -16.57 -5.89 -1.90
N GLY A 63 -17.15 -5.55 -0.74
CA GLY A 63 -16.40 -5.36 0.50
C GLY A 63 -15.69 -6.63 0.98
N THR A 64 -16.33 -7.80 0.90
CA THR A 64 -15.70 -9.08 1.24
C THR A 64 -14.59 -9.44 0.26
N LEU A 65 -14.83 -9.28 -1.05
CA LEU A 65 -13.81 -9.49 -2.09
C LEU A 65 -12.59 -8.58 -1.89
N ALA A 66 -12.81 -7.30 -1.59
CA ALA A 66 -11.73 -6.35 -1.31
C ALA A 66 -10.91 -6.77 -0.08
N THR A 67 -11.57 -7.29 0.95
CA THR A 67 -10.88 -7.80 2.15
C THR A 67 -10.02 -9.02 1.84
N MET A 68 -10.52 -9.95 1.02
CA MET A 68 -9.75 -11.13 0.58
C MET A 68 -8.54 -10.71 -0.26
N ALA A 69 -8.75 -9.79 -1.21
CA ALA A 69 -7.68 -9.26 -2.06
C ALA A 69 -6.60 -8.54 -1.22
N ASN A 70 -7.00 -7.77 -0.21
CA ASN A 70 -6.04 -7.10 0.67
C ASN A 70 -5.21 -8.09 1.48
N LYS A 71 -5.84 -9.13 2.05
CA LYS A 71 -5.11 -10.18 2.77
C LYS A 71 -4.08 -10.90 1.88
N TRP A 72 -4.47 -11.23 0.65
CA TRP A 72 -3.56 -11.83 -0.32
C TRP A 72 -2.39 -10.90 -0.67
N ARG A 73 -2.69 -9.62 -0.90
CA ARG A 73 -1.66 -8.59 -1.14
C ARG A 73 -0.70 -8.48 0.05
N ASP A 74 -1.21 -8.44 1.27
CA ASP A 74 -0.40 -8.33 2.48
C ASP A 74 0.53 -9.54 2.63
N SER A 75 0.02 -10.77 2.42
CA SER A 75 0.86 -11.96 2.45
C SER A 75 1.95 -11.96 1.38
N TYR A 76 1.61 -11.52 0.16
CA TYR A 76 2.56 -11.44 -0.94
C TYR A 76 3.67 -10.41 -0.65
N LEU A 77 3.29 -9.23 -0.14
CA LEU A 77 4.26 -8.19 0.21
C LEU A 77 5.14 -8.61 1.38
N ALA A 78 4.59 -9.30 2.38
CA ALA A 78 5.34 -9.84 3.50
C ALA A 78 6.35 -10.90 3.05
N GLU A 79 5.96 -11.81 2.15
CA GLU A 79 6.86 -12.82 1.58
C GLU A 79 7.98 -12.16 0.78
N LYS A 80 7.63 -11.24 -0.13
CA LYS A 80 8.61 -10.49 -0.93
C LYS A 80 9.65 -9.79 -0.04
N ASP A 81 9.18 -9.13 1.01
CA ASP A 81 10.01 -8.40 1.96
C ASP A 81 10.91 -9.34 2.79
N ALA A 82 10.40 -10.51 3.18
CA ALA A 82 11.21 -11.56 3.80
C ALA A 82 12.31 -12.08 2.86
N THR A 83 11.98 -12.35 1.59
CA THR A 83 12.96 -12.80 0.59
C THR A 83 14.07 -11.77 0.38
N LEU A 84 13.72 -10.47 0.30
CA LEU A 84 14.70 -9.41 0.12
C LEU A 84 15.67 -9.31 1.31
N ARG A 85 15.16 -9.39 2.55
CA ARG A 85 16.03 -9.41 3.74
C ARG A 85 16.95 -10.61 3.75
N HIS A 86 16.42 -11.80 3.47
CA HIS A 86 17.21 -13.03 3.40
C HIS A 86 18.31 -12.94 2.33
N TYR A 87 18.03 -12.33 1.17
CA TYR A 87 19.02 -12.15 0.12
C TYR A 87 20.18 -11.23 0.54
N ILE A 88 19.87 -10.13 1.22
CA ILE A 88 20.86 -9.19 1.74
C ILE A 88 21.73 -9.83 2.83
N GLU A 89 21.14 -10.68 3.67
CA GLU A 89 21.88 -11.45 4.68
C GLU A 89 22.86 -12.45 4.05
N LEU A 90 22.49 -13.05 2.92
CA LEU A 90 23.33 -14.02 2.20
C LEU A 90 24.47 -13.35 1.42
N HIS A 91 24.25 -12.13 0.92
CA HIS A 91 25.18 -11.39 0.06
C HIS A 91 25.51 -10.00 0.61
N PRO A 92 26.15 -9.89 1.78
CA PRO A 92 26.52 -8.59 2.35
C PRO A 92 27.52 -7.80 1.48
N GLU A 93 28.31 -8.49 0.65
CA GLU A 93 29.28 -7.90 -0.28
C GLU A 93 28.66 -7.03 -1.37
N ASP A 94 27.45 -7.36 -1.81
CA ASP A 94 26.72 -6.62 -2.85
C ASP A 94 26.06 -5.35 -2.29
N PHE A 95 25.89 -5.29 -0.96
CA PHE A 95 25.23 -4.20 -0.25
C PHE A 95 26.13 -3.56 0.81
N PRO A 96 27.30 -2.99 0.44
CA PRO A 96 28.17 -2.32 1.39
C PRO A 96 27.46 -1.10 1.98
N THR A 97 27.56 -0.93 3.31
CA THR A 97 26.94 0.22 3.99
C THR A 97 27.69 1.51 3.63
N PRO A 98 27.06 2.49 2.97
CA PRO A 98 27.74 3.71 2.55
C PRO A 98 28.08 4.60 3.76
N GLU A 99 29.26 5.22 3.71
CA GLU A 99 29.69 6.18 4.73
C GLU A 99 28.78 7.41 4.75
N ARG A 100 28.36 7.83 5.95
CA ARG A 100 27.52 9.01 6.15
C ARG A 100 28.36 10.28 6.18
N LYS A 101 28.46 10.97 5.05
CA LYS A 101 29.06 12.32 4.97
C LYS A 101 28.08 13.38 5.48
N LYS A 102 28.57 14.40 6.21
CA LYS A 102 27.74 15.52 6.63
C LYS A 102 27.54 16.47 5.44
N PHE A 103 26.44 17.20 5.41
CA PHE A 103 26.23 18.25 4.40
C PHE A 103 27.34 19.31 4.40
N ALA A 104 27.95 19.58 5.55
CA ALA A 104 29.10 20.48 5.66
C ALA A 104 30.33 19.99 4.85
N ASP A 105 30.43 18.68 4.61
CA ASP A 105 31.54 18.05 3.89
C ASP A 105 31.19 17.81 2.40
N LEU A 106 29.96 18.15 1.97
CA LEU A 106 29.45 17.96 0.60
C LEU A 106 29.36 19.31 -0.11
N LEU A 107 30.23 19.53 -1.09
CA LEU A 107 30.20 20.69 -1.97
C LEU A 107 29.50 20.34 -3.28
N GLU A 108 28.18 20.45 -3.29
CA GLU A 108 27.38 20.27 -4.51
C GLU A 108 27.35 21.55 -5.35
N TYR A 109 27.17 21.40 -6.65
CA TYR A 109 26.99 22.54 -7.56
C TYR A 109 25.68 23.27 -7.24
N TRP A 110 25.78 24.55 -6.87
CA TRP A 110 24.62 25.39 -6.66
C TRP A 110 24.13 25.94 -8.01
N GLN A 111 22.94 25.49 -8.44
CA GLN A 111 22.26 26.03 -9.62
C GLN A 111 21.22 27.08 -9.19
N PRO A 112 21.51 28.38 -9.30
CA PRO A 112 20.55 29.41 -8.95
C PRO A 112 19.39 29.43 -9.95
N ILE A 113 18.17 29.61 -9.44
CA ILE A 113 16.99 29.93 -10.25
C ILE A 113 17.05 31.44 -10.48
N ARG A 114 17.16 31.83 -11.76
CA ARG A 114 17.28 33.21 -12.23
C ARG A 114 16.33 33.44 -13.38
#